data_AF-A0A9W8CQ65-F1
#
_entry.id   AF-A0A9W8CQ65-F1
#
_cell.length_a   1.000
_cell.length_b   1.000
_cell.length_c   1.000
_cell.angle_alpha   90.00
_cell.angle_beta   90.00
_cell.angle_gamma   90.00
#
_symmetry.space_group_name_H-M   'P 1'
#
loop_
_entity.id
_entity.type
_entity.pdbx_description
1 polymer ?
#
loop_
_entity_poly.entity_id
_entity_poly.type
_entity_poly.pdbx_seq_one_letter_code
_entity_poly.pdbx_strand_id
1 'polypeptide(L)'
;MEAADAFDISRLPSLVLIRIISHSDPCIWSELGNAHIRKLVATASFRCAWVCQLANRANLHTPVTCVNDIIETSRSVLQPVSDMYGSDAWLTDDFVRALANNRPRLLDVLAPALLWSSLLAGKRSTASLVVQSAAGLELTMLESQVIRELLVRQPSLWMLEWLEESGVDFAELYHSDRCFDMSLLTGWVLGSRTDLLGFLAQHDLQLPVRSLVDYALGVSTPETVEFLVTHGAGHRNALSWSDMLLMACTEASTRIDVFEMIVGKTEPNIVWTFAASCLASHAMLDDGAYKKFSILRSHPEATAWIIRSVRGRTPIQQLCERLTYENITYLSPFIRDYIDLGVSTTDMPGILEMLCQ
;
A
#
# COMPACT_ATOMS: atom_id res chain seq x y z
N MET A 1 -23.44 7.63 68.08
CA MET A 1 -22.89 6.60 67.17
C MET A 1 -22.34 7.37 65.98
N GLU A 2 -21.13 7.92 66.15
CA GLU A 2 -20.45 8.63 65.07
C GLU A 2 -20.11 7.61 63.98
N ALA A 3 -20.47 7.92 62.75
CA ALA A 3 -20.05 7.14 61.60
C ALA A 3 -18.53 7.13 61.63
N ALA A 4 -17.94 5.94 61.79
CA ALA A 4 -16.50 5.76 61.63
C ALA A 4 -16.10 6.42 60.31
N ASP A 5 -15.12 7.33 60.37
CA ASP A 5 -14.53 7.99 59.21
C ASP A 5 -14.40 6.97 58.08
N ALA A 6 -15.18 7.17 57.01
CA ALA A 6 -15.09 6.33 55.83
C ALA A 6 -13.64 6.38 55.35
N PHE A 7 -12.98 5.22 55.33
CA PHE A 7 -11.57 5.12 54.99
C PHE A 7 -11.31 5.73 53.60
N ASP A 8 -10.76 6.93 53.58
CA ASP A 8 -10.46 7.66 52.35
C ASP A 8 -9.20 7.06 51.71
N ILE A 9 -9.44 6.09 50.83
CA ILE A 9 -8.39 5.33 50.15
C ILE A 9 -7.43 6.25 49.38
N SER A 10 -7.86 7.45 48.98
CA SER A 10 -7.05 8.40 48.24
C SER A 10 -5.91 9.03 49.04
N ARG A 11 -5.91 8.85 50.37
CA ARG A 11 -4.83 9.28 51.28
C ARG A 11 -3.70 8.25 51.42
N LEU A 12 -3.85 7.07 50.83
CA LEU A 12 -2.80 6.06 50.83
C LEU A 12 -1.57 6.52 50.03
N PRO A 13 -0.35 6.04 50.37
CA PRO A 13 0.84 6.32 49.57
C PRO A 13 0.68 5.87 48.12
N SER A 14 1.22 6.65 47.17
CA SER A 14 1.03 6.41 45.74
C SER A 14 1.43 4.99 45.30
N LEU A 15 2.49 4.39 45.86
CA LEU A 15 2.88 3.01 45.55
C LEU A 15 1.82 1.98 45.97
N VAL A 16 1.14 2.21 47.10
CA VAL A 16 0.06 1.34 47.59
C VAL A 16 -1.17 1.49 46.70
N LEU A 17 -1.53 2.73 46.36
CA LEU A 17 -2.61 3.02 45.42
C LEU A 17 -2.38 2.40 44.05
N ILE A 18 -1.18 2.54 43.47
CA ILE A 18 -0.81 1.89 42.20
C ILE A 18 -1.05 0.39 42.29
N ARG A 19 -0.63 -0.26 43.39
CA ARG A 19 -0.82 -1.70 43.57
C ARG A 19 -2.30 -2.08 43.64
N ILE A 20 -3.11 -1.39 44.46
CA ILE A 20 -4.54 -1.68 44.58
C ILE A 20 -5.25 -1.49 43.23
N ILE A 21 -5.04 -0.34 42.59
CA ILE A 21 -5.72 0.03 41.34
C ILE A 21 -5.30 -0.91 40.21
N SER A 22 -4.01 -1.25 40.08
CA SER A 22 -3.54 -2.15 39.01
C SER A 22 -4.07 -3.59 39.14
N HIS A 23 -4.45 -4.05 40.33
CA HIS A 23 -5.07 -5.37 40.53
C HIS A 23 -6.59 -5.36 40.33
N SER A 24 -7.18 -4.18 40.17
CA SER A 24 -8.61 -3.97 39.91
C SER A 24 -8.79 -3.33 38.52
N ASP A 25 -10.00 -2.91 38.17
CA ASP A 25 -10.28 -2.25 36.88
C ASP A 25 -10.01 -0.74 37.00
N PRO A 26 -8.96 -0.19 36.35
CA PRO A 26 -8.61 1.22 36.49
C PRO A 26 -9.65 2.18 35.90
N CYS A 27 -10.51 1.72 34.99
CA CYS A 27 -11.60 2.52 34.44
C CYS A 27 -12.56 2.96 35.55
N ILE A 28 -12.92 2.03 36.43
CA ILE A 28 -13.77 2.29 37.61
C ILE A 28 -13.13 3.35 38.50
N TRP A 29 -11.81 3.27 38.72
CA TRP A 29 -11.09 4.23 39.57
C TRP A 29 -10.98 5.62 38.95
N SER A 30 -10.94 5.70 37.62
CA SER A 30 -10.89 6.97 36.89
C SER A 30 -12.20 7.75 36.95
N GLU A 31 -13.33 7.06 37.12
CA GLU A 31 -14.68 7.63 37.21
C GLU A 31 -15.02 8.22 38.59
N LEU A 32 -14.29 7.84 39.65
CA LEU A 32 -14.52 8.27 41.04
C LEU A 32 -14.25 9.77 41.29
N GLY A 33 -13.98 10.58 40.26
CA GLY A 33 -13.83 12.04 40.34
C GLY A 33 -12.57 12.55 41.07
N ASN A 34 -11.80 11.68 41.73
CA ASN A 34 -10.65 12.06 42.53
C ASN A 34 -9.44 12.49 41.67
N ALA A 35 -8.99 13.73 41.83
CA ALA A 35 -7.90 14.30 41.04
C ALA A 35 -6.54 13.64 41.31
N HIS A 36 -6.27 13.18 42.53
CA HIS A 36 -5.03 12.47 42.87
C HIS A 36 -4.96 11.11 42.18
N ILE A 37 -6.07 10.34 42.22
CA ILE A 37 -6.18 9.04 41.56
C ILE A 37 -6.03 9.19 40.04
N ARG A 38 -6.69 10.16 39.42
CA ARG A 38 -6.54 10.43 37.98
C ARG A 38 -5.10 10.78 37.59
N LYS A 39 -4.41 11.61 38.38
CA LYS A 39 -2.98 11.91 38.16
C LYS A 39 -2.11 10.66 38.29
N LEU A 40 -2.40 9.81 39.28
CA LEU A 40 -1.66 8.58 39.52
C LEU A 40 -1.84 7.57 38.38
N VAL A 41 -3.07 7.36 37.90
CA VAL A 41 -3.39 6.51 36.74
C VAL A 41 -2.72 7.03 35.46
N ALA A 42 -2.46 8.33 35.34
CA ALA A 42 -1.74 8.88 34.19
C ALA A 42 -0.22 8.61 34.20
N THR A 43 0.37 8.09 35.28
CA THR A 43 1.83 7.91 35.39
C THR A 43 2.36 6.68 34.67
N ALA A 44 3.61 6.74 34.18
CA ALA A 44 4.31 5.60 33.60
C ALA A 44 4.45 4.42 34.58
N SER A 45 4.69 4.71 35.87
CA SER A 45 4.80 3.71 36.92
C SER A 45 3.50 2.92 37.11
N PHE A 46 2.35 3.60 37.07
CA PHE A 46 1.05 2.93 37.09
C PHE A 46 0.86 2.02 35.87
N ARG A 47 1.12 2.55 34.66
CA ARG A 47 1.03 1.77 33.42
C ARG A 47 1.90 0.52 33.45
N CYS A 48 3.13 0.62 33.94
CA CYS A 48 4.02 -0.53 34.12
C CYS A 48 3.40 -1.56 35.07
N ALA A 49 2.89 -1.12 36.22
CA ALA A 49 2.27 -2.02 37.19
C ALA A 49 1.03 -2.72 36.62
N TRP A 50 0.22 -2.01 35.84
CA TRP A 50 -1.00 -2.57 35.25
C TRP A 50 -0.69 -3.54 34.09
N VAL A 51 0.24 -3.19 33.19
CA VAL A 51 0.76 -4.09 32.15
C VAL A 51 1.32 -5.36 32.77
N CYS A 52 2.03 -5.29 33.91
CA CYS A 52 2.47 -6.48 34.63
C CYS A 52 1.29 -7.36 35.08
N GLN A 53 0.21 -6.77 35.58
CA GLN A 53 -0.96 -7.52 36.03
C GLN A 53 -1.68 -8.18 34.86
N LEU A 54 -1.82 -7.47 33.74
CA LEU A 54 -2.40 -8.01 32.52
C LEU A 54 -1.56 -9.17 31.96
N ALA A 55 -0.24 -9.01 31.89
CA ALA A 55 0.66 -10.07 31.45
C ALA A 55 0.63 -11.31 32.36
N ASN A 56 0.55 -11.12 33.68
CA ASN A 56 0.39 -12.22 34.64
C ASN A 56 -0.95 -12.94 34.45
N ARG A 57 -2.05 -12.21 34.19
CA ARG A 57 -3.37 -12.81 33.92
C ARG A 57 -3.41 -13.59 32.61
N ALA A 58 -2.68 -13.10 31.60
CA ALA A 58 -2.53 -13.76 30.31
C ALA A 58 -1.57 -14.96 30.34
N ASN A 59 -0.95 -15.27 31.50
CA ASN A 59 0.04 -16.35 31.66
C ASN A 59 1.17 -16.31 30.62
N LEU A 60 1.64 -15.11 30.28
CA LEU A 60 2.76 -14.93 29.35
C LEU A 60 4.07 -15.38 30.03
N HIS A 61 4.41 -16.65 29.85
CA HIS A 61 5.61 -17.28 30.41
C HIS A 61 6.63 -17.71 29.36
N THR A 62 6.21 -17.74 28.09
CA THR A 62 7.05 -18.11 26.95
C THR A 62 7.39 -16.89 26.10
N PRO A 63 8.61 -16.83 25.55
CA PRO A 63 8.95 -15.82 24.56
C PRO A 63 8.01 -15.95 23.36
N VAL A 64 7.62 -14.81 22.81
CA VAL A 64 6.72 -14.69 21.66
C VAL A 64 7.46 -15.22 20.43
N THR A 65 6.94 -16.29 19.80
CA THR A 65 7.65 -17.00 18.72
C THR A 65 7.05 -16.82 17.34
N CYS A 66 5.78 -16.39 17.24
CA CYS A 66 5.12 -16.20 15.95
C CYS A 66 4.21 -14.97 15.92
N VAL A 67 3.73 -14.59 14.73
CA VAL A 67 2.80 -13.46 14.52
C VAL A 67 1.56 -13.56 15.40
N ASN A 68 0.99 -14.76 15.54
CA ASN A 68 -0.22 -14.96 16.34
C ASN A 68 0.03 -14.68 17.82
N ASP A 69 1.20 -15.02 18.33
CA ASP A 69 1.59 -14.72 19.71
C ASP A 69 1.75 -13.21 19.91
N ILE A 70 2.30 -12.48 18.93
CA ILE A 70 2.42 -11.01 18.94
C ILE A 70 1.02 -10.39 18.99
N ILE A 71 0.12 -10.83 18.11
CA ILE A 71 -1.25 -10.32 18.03
C ILE A 71 -2.01 -10.60 19.32
N GLU A 72 -1.90 -11.82 19.86
CA GLU A 72 -2.61 -12.21 21.07
C GLU A 72 -2.06 -11.48 22.31
N THR A 73 -0.73 -11.32 22.41
CA THR A 73 -0.10 -10.50 23.45
C THR A 73 -0.55 -9.05 23.35
N SER A 74 -0.59 -8.49 22.14
CA SER A 74 -1.07 -7.13 21.89
C SER A 74 -2.53 -6.99 22.32
N ARG A 75 -3.39 -7.94 21.97
CA ARG A 75 -4.83 -7.94 22.32
C ARG A 75 -5.07 -8.11 23.82
N SER A 76 -4.34 -9.03 24.48
CA SER A 76 -4.60 -9.40 25.87
C SER A 76 -3.92 -8.48 26.88
N VAL A 77 -2.85 -7.77 26.48
CA VAL A 77 -2.05 -6.93 27.39
C VAL A 77 -2.03 -5.46 26.99
N LEU A 78 -1.79 -5.13 25.72
CA LEU A 78 -1.60 -3.74 25.29
C LEU A 78 -2.93 -3.04 24.98
N GLN A 79 -3.83 -3.73 24.27
CA GLN A 79 -5.13 -3.19 23.87
C GLN A 79 -5.97 -2.70 25.05
N PRO A 80 -6.07 -3.40 26.20
CA PRO A 80 -6.84 -2.89 27.34
C PRO A 80 -6.32 -1.56 27.88
N VAL A 81 -5.00 -1.34 27.77
CA VAL A 81 -4.39 -0.07 28.16
C VAL A 81 -4.71 1.01 27.13
N SER A 82 -4.63 0.68 25.84
CA SER A 82 -5.02 1.59 24.75
C SER A 82 -6.49 1.99 24.83
N ASP A 83 -7.38 1.05 25.13
CA ASP A 83 -8.82 1.29 25.30
C ASP A 83 -9.10 2.27 26.44
N MET A 84 -8.39 2.13 27.57
CA MET A 84 -8.53 3.06 28.70
C MET A 84 -8.10 4.50 28.34
N TYR A 85 -7.07 4.67 27.51
CA TYR A 85 -6.59 5.98 27.08
C TYR A 85 -7.18 6.45 25.73
N GLY A 86 -8.06 5.66 25.12
CA GLY A 86 -8.67 5.90 23.81
C GLY A 86 -7.69 5.92 22.63
N SER A 87 -6.42 5.59 22.83
CA SER A 87 -5.38 5.59 21.78
C SER A 87 -4.08 4.96 22.30
N ASP A 88 -3.15 4.63 21.39
CA ASP A 88 -1.80 4.19 21.73
C ASP A 88 -0.90 5.33 22.24
N ALA A 89 -1.43 6.53 22.51
CA ALA A 89 -0.65 7.69 22.99
C ALA A 89 0.10 7.39 24.30
N TRP A 90 -0.39 6.44 25.10
CA TRP A 90 0.23 6.03 26.37
C TRP A 90 1.58 5.32 26.21
N LEU A 91 1.83 4.71 25.03
CA LEU A 91 3.06 4.00 24.70
C LEU A 91 4.18 5.00 24.41
N THR A 92 4.88 5.45 25.46
CA THR A 92 5.91 6.49 25.37
C THR A 92 7.29 5.94 25.69
N ASP A 93 8.33 6.68 25.32
CA ASP A 93 9.70 6.34 25.69
C ASP A 93 9.86 6.21 27.22
N ASP A 94 9.22 7.08 28.00
CA ASP A 94 9.25 7.02 29.47
C ASP A 94 8.62 5.76 30.03
N PHE A 95 7.58 5.24 29.37
CA PHE A 95 6.99 3.96 29.74
C PHE A 95 7.98 2.81 29.47
N VAL A 96 8.63 2.78 28.30
CA VAL A 96 9.60 1.73 27.96
C VAL A 96 10.81 1.79 28.91
N ARG A 97 11.35 2.99 29.21
CA ARG A 97 12.43 3.16 30.21
C ARG A 97 12.00 2.68 31.59
N ALA A 98 10.78 3.01 32.01
CA ALA A 98 10.25 2.56 33.30
C ALA A 98 10.10 1.03 33.34
N LEU A 99 9.66 0.40 32.25
CA LEU A 99 9.53 -1.05 32.16
C LEU A 99 10.90 -1.74 32.18
N ALA A 100 11.87 -1.23 31.40
CA ALA A 100 13.26 -1.73 31.39
C ALA A 100 13.90 -1.68 32.78
N ASN A 101 13.76 -0.56 33.49
CA ASN A 101 14.39 -0.36 34.79
C ASN A 101 13.73 -1.18 35.91
N ASN A 102 12.40 -1.32 35.90
CA ASN A 102 11.67 -1.96 37.00
C ASN A 102 11.40 -3.44 36.77
N ARG A 103 11.29 -3.88 35.50
CA ARG A 103 10.77 -5.20 35.10
C ARG A 103 11.44 -5.71 33.81
N PRO A 104 12.77 -5.85 33.76
CA PRO A 104 13.49 -6.20 32.52
C PRO A 104 13.03 -7.53 31.90
N ARG A 105 12.78 -8.57 32.71
CA ARG A 105 12.27 -9.86 32.20
C ARG A 105 10.90 -9.76 31.53
N LEU A 106 10.04 -8.87 32.02
CA LEU A 106 8.74 -8.66 31.40
C LEU A 106 8.87 -7.87 30.10
N LEU A 107 9.81 -6.92 30.05
CA LEU A 107 10.15 -6.23 28.80
C LEU A 107 10.57 -7.23 27.74
N ASP A 108 11.44 -8.20 28.05
CA ASP A 108 11.89 -9.19 27.06
C ASP A 108 10.72 -10.01 26.48
N VAL A 109 9.72 -10.35 27.30
CA VAL A 109 8.53 -11.09 26.85
C VAL A 109 7.59 -10.20 26.01
N LEU A 110 7.40 -8.94 26.41
CA LEU A 110 6.48 -8.02 25.74
C LEU A 110 7.12 -7.29 24.56
N ALA A 111 8.44 -7.34 24.42
CA ALA A 111 9.21 -6.57 23.44
C ALA A 111 8.69 -6.70 22.01
N PRO A 112 8.38 -7.90 21.48
CA PRO A 112 7.81 -8.04 20.14
C PRO A 112 6.45 -7.33 19.98
N ALA A 113 5.57 -7.43 20.97
CA ALA A 113 4.27 -6.75 20.96
C ALA A 113 4.40 -5.22 21.13
N LEU A 114 5.31 -4.76 21.99
CA LEU A 114 5.60 -3.35 22.16
C LEU A 114 6.22 -2.74 20.91
N LEU A 115 7.12 -3.46 20.25
CA LEU A 115 7.69 -3.06 18.97
C LEU A 115 6.58 -2.98 17.92
N TRP A 116 5.78 -4.03 17.79
CA TRP A 116 4.63 -4.07 16.87
C TRP A 116 3.70 -2.87 17.05
N SER A 117 3.22 -2.61 18.26
CA SER A 117 2.36 -1.47 18.57
C SER A 117 3.06 -0.12 18.34
N SER A 118 4.35 -0.02 18.67
CA SER A 118 5.11 1.22 18.43
C SER A 118 5.22 1.52 16.93
N LEU A 119 5.50 0.49 16.13
CA LEU A 119 5.62 0.61 14.69
C LEU A 119 4.27 1.02 14.08
N LEU A 120 3.18 0.30 14.39
CA LEU A 120 1.83 0.63 13.93
C LEU A 120 1.36 2.03 14.32
N ALA A 121 1.79 2.54 15.48
CA ALA A 121 1.48 3.88 15.93
C ALA A 121 2.38 4.97 15.32
N GLY A 122 3.37 4.62 14.47
CA GLY A 122 4.31 5.59 13.89
C GLY A 122 5.36 6.11 14.86
N LYS A 123 5.64 5.40 15.96
CA LYS A 123 6.52 5.87 17.05
C LYS A 123 7.95 5.34 16.90
N ARG A 124 8.70 5.92 15.96
CA ARG A 124 10.09 5.53 15.64
C ARG A 124 11.02 5.53 16.86
N SER A 125 10.99 6.59 17.69
CA SER A 125 11.86 6.67 18.89
C SER A 125 11.57 5.55 19.90
N THR A 126 10.28 5.28 20.11
CA THR A 126 9.84 4.24 21.05
C THR A 126 10.19 2.85 20.52
N ALA A 127 10.01 2.60 19.22
CA ALA A 127 10.43 1.35 18.57
C ALA A 127 11.94 1.10 18.72
N SER A 128 12.79 2.09 18.42
CA SER A 128 14.24 2.00 18.63
C SER A 128 14.58 1.72 20.10
N LEU A 129 13.90 2.38 21.03
CA LEU A 129 14.15 2.18 22.45
C LEU A 129 13.76 0.77 22.92
N VAL A 130 12.69 0.18 22.39
CA VAL A 130 12.30 -1.20 22.69
C VAL A 130 13.40 -2.16 22.26
N VAL A 131 13.92 -2.03 21.02
CA VAL A 131 15.03 -2.85 20.51
C VAL A 131 16.29 -2.69 21.34
N GLN A 132 16.65 -1.45 21.72
CA GLN A 132 17.83 -1.17 22.54
C GLN A 132 17.72 -1.70 23.97
N SER A 133 16.50 -1.76 24.52
CA SER A 133 16.28 -2.08 25.94
C SER A 133 16.01 -3.56 26.19
N ALA A 134 15.57 -4.31 25.17
CA ALA A 134 15.24 -5.73 25.28
C ALA A 134 16.46 -6.58 24.89
N ALA A 135 17.05 -7.29 25.84
CA ALA A 135 18.32 -7.98 25.65
C ALA A 135 18.23 -9.17 24.69
N GLY A 136 17.03 -9.69 24.44
CA GLY A 136 16.78 -10.85 23.57
C GLY A 136 16.04 -10.52 22.27
N LEU A 137 15.81 -9.24 21.94
CA LEU A 137 15.10 -8.88 20.71
C LEU A 137 16.10 -8.67 19.56
N GLU A 138 16.39 -9.73 18.83
CA GLU A 138 17.08 -9.63 17.55
C GLU A 138 16.06 -9.44 16.42
N LEU A 139 16.19 -8.37 15.64
CA LEU A 139 15.23 -8.09 14.55
C LEU A 139 15.31 -9.09 13.40
N THR A 140 16.45 -9.77 13.25
CA THR A 140 16.62 -10.94 12.37
C THR A 140 15.69 -12.10 12.77
N MET A 141 15.19 -12.13 14.01
CA MET A 141 14.20 -13.10 14.47
C MET A 141 12.76 -12.70 14.13
N LEU A 142 12.51 -11.46 13.68
CA LEU A 142 11.20 -11.11 13.15
C LEU A 142 11.03 -11.86 11.83
N GLU A 143 10.20 -12.90 11.86
CA GLU A 143 9.87 -13.67 10.66
C GLU A 143 9.40 -12.72 9.55
N SER A 144 9.75 -13.02 8.30
CA SER A 144 9.32 -12.28 7.10
C SER A 144 7.80 -12.01 7.10
N GLN A 145 7.01 -12.91 7.70
CA GLN A 145 5.58 -12.79 7.87
C GLN A 145 5.15 -11.67 8.84
N VAL A 146 5.91 -11.42 9.91
CA VAL A 146 5.66 -10.31 10.85
C VAL A 146 5.84 -8.97 10.14
N ILE A 147 6.96 -8.82 9.42
CA ILE A 147 7.27 -7.61 8.66
C ILE A 147 6.21 -7.39 7.58
N ARG A 148 5.80 -8.45 6.87
CA ARG A 148 4.71 -8.40 5.90
C ARG A 148 3.42 -7.85 6.52
N GLU A 149 2.96 -8.42 7.63
CA GLU A 149 1.70 -7.99 8.25
C GLU A 149 1.77 -6.54 8.77
N LEU A 150 2.94 -6.07 9.24
CA LEU A 150 3.15 -4.66 9.56
C LEU A 150 3.00 -3.77 8.32
N LEU A 151 3.65 -4.14 7.21
CA LEU A 151 3.60 -3.38 5.96
C LEU A 151 2.22 -3.41 5.29
N VAL A 152 1.43 -4.46 5.50
CA VAL A 152 0.02 -4.52 5.06
C VAL A 152 -0.84 -3.52 5.85
N ARG A 153 -0.65 -3.47 7.18
CA ARG A 153 -1.48 -2.62 8.06
C ARG A 153 -1.08 -1.15 8.01
N GLN A 154 0.20 -0.86 7.88
CA GLN A 154 0.73 0.50 7.84
C GLN A 154 1.87 0.60 6.82
N PRO A 155 1.56 0.62 5.51
CA PRO A 155 2.57 0.78 4.47
C PRO A 155 3.23 2.15 4.61
N SER A 156 4.52 2.19 4.94
CA SER A 156 5.23 3.44 5.23
C SER A 156 6.71 3.39 4.95
N LEU A 157 7.23 4.42 4.26
CA LEU A 157 8.63 4.49 3.87
C LEU A 157 9.55 4.54 5.08
N TRP A 158 9.21 5.35 6.09
CA TRP A 158 10.01 5.44 7.31
C TRP A 158 10.15 4.09 8.03
N MET A 159 9.17 3.20 7.89
CA MET A 159 9.21 1.88 8.52
C MET A 159 10.24 0.99 7.82
N LEU A 160 10.30 1.05 6.49
CA LEU A 160 11.32 0.34 5.70
C LEU A 160 12.71 0.90 6.02
N GLU A 161 12.87 2.22 6.01
CA GLU A 161 14.13 2.89 6.39
C GLU A 161 14.56 2.52 7.82
N TRP A 162 13.63 2.49 8.77
CA TRP A 162 13.94 2.12 10.16
C TRP A 162 14.35 0.65 10.29
N LEU A 163 13.70 -0.26 9.55
CA LEU A 163 14.08 -1.68 9.52
C LEU A 163 15.50 -1.85 8.94
N GLU A 164 15.83 -1.11 7.88
CA GLU A 164 17.15 -1.11 7.25
C GLU A 164 18.22 -0.61 8.23
N GLU A 165 17.99 0.56 8.84
CA GLU A 165 18.89 1.14 9.86
C GLU A 165 19.08 0.22 11.07
N SER A 166 18.09 -0.63 11.35
CA SER A 166 18.13 -1.59 12.44
C SER A 166 18.73 -2.94 12.05
N GLY A 167 19.28 -3.05 10.83
CA GLY A 167 20.09 -4.19 10.37
C GLY A 167 19.30 -5.31 9.69
N VAL A 168 18.08 -5.05 9.23
CA VAL A 168 17.29 -6.02 8.46
C VAL A 168 17.84 -6.14 7.04
N ASP A 169 18.18 -7.36 6.61
CA ASP A 169 18.60 -7.64 5.24
C ASP A 169 17.38 -7.76 4.31
N PHE A 170 17.09 -6.67 3.59
CA PHE A 170 15.99 -6.64 2.61
C PHE A 170 16.22 -7.55 1.41
N ALA A 171 17.46 -7.84 1.04
CA ALA A 171 17.73 -8.78 -0.04
C ALA A 171 17.32 -10.20 0.39
N GLU A 172 17.68 -10.63 1.60
CA GLU A 172 17.23 -11.92 2.14
C GLU A 172 15.69 -11.99 2.24
N LEU A 173 15.06 -10.94 2.78
CA LEU A 173 13.60 -10.88 2.90
C LEU A 173 12.89 -10.93 1.55
N TYR A 174 13.44 -10.29 0.53
CA TYR A 174 12.88 -10.29 -0.83
C TYR A 174 12.93 -11.68 -1.46
N HIS A 175 14.09 -12.34 -1.42
CA HIS A 175 14.25 -13.68 -2.01
C HIS A 175 13.53 -14.79 -1.23
N SER A 176 13.05 -14.52 -0.02
CA SER A 176 12.28 -15.47 0.78
C SER A 176 10.87 -15.73 0.24
N ASP A 177 10.35 -14.85 -0.63
CA ASP A 177 8.96 -14.80 -1.12
C ASP A 177 7.88 -14.73 -0.01
N ARG A 178 8.28 -14.58 1.26
CA ARG A 178 7.35 -14.54 2.42
C ARG A 178 7.00 -13.13 2.85
N CYS A 179 7.79 -12.13 2.48
CA CYS A 179 7.55 -10.73 2.82
C CYS A 179 6.91 -9.97 1.64
N PHE A 180 7.62 -9.87 0.52
CA PHE A 180 7.25 -9.05 -0.64
C PHE A 180 6.54 -9.87 -1.72
N ASP A 181 5.43 -10.49 -1.35
CA ASP A 181 4.62 -11.25 -2.32
C ASP A 181 3.89 -10.33 -3.31
N MET A 182 3.35 -10.93 -4.39
CA MET A 182 2.58 -10.20 -5.38
C MET A 182 1.36 -9.48 -4.79
N SER A 183 0.77 -9.98 -3.71
CA SER A 183 -0.42 -9.36 -3.10
C SER A 183 -0.05 -8.03 -2.42
N LEU A 184 1.06 -7.98 -1.70
CA LEU A 184 1.55 -6.78 -1.04
C LEU A 184 1.96 -5.74 -2.10
N LEU A 185 2.77 -6.14 -3.08
CA LEU A 185 3.25 -5.26 -4.14
C LEU A 185 2.09 -4.68 -4.97
N THR A 186 1.09 -5.50 -5.30
CA THR A 186 -0.13 -5.03 -5.97
C THR A 186 -0.88 -4.03 -5.10
N GLY A 187 -1.01 -4.28 -3.79
CA GLY A 187 -1.61 -3.34 -2.85
C GLY A 187 -0.91 -1.97 -2.84
N TRP A 188 0.42 -1.95 -2.94
CA TRP A 188 1.20 -0.71 -3.05
C TRP A 188 0.99 0.01 -4.38
N VAL A 189 0.90 -0.72 -5.50
CA VAL A 189 0.57 -0.16 -6.82
C VAL A 189 -0.82 0.47 -6.82
N LEU A 190 -1.82 -0.22 -6.26
CA LEU A 190 -3.18 0.29 -6.14
C LEU A 190 -3.25 1.53 -5.22
N GLY A 191 -2.45 1.54 -4.16
CA GLY A 191 -2.29 2.67 -3.25
C GLY A 191 -1.38 3.80 -3.78
N SER A 192 -0.87 3.69 -5.01
CA SER A 192 0.09 4.64 -5.63
C SER A 192 1.31 4.92 -4.74
N ARG A 193 1.81 3.88 -4.05
CA ARG A 193 2.94 3.94 -3.11
C ARG A 193 4.27 3.78 -3.83
N THR A 194 4.57 4.72 -4.73
CA THR A 194 5.83 4.76 -5.49
C THR A 194 7.03 5.01 -4.57
N ASP A 195 6.83 5.60 -3.39
CA ASP A 195 7.83 5.72 -2.33
C ASP A 195 8.33 4.34 -1.87
N LEU A 196 7.43 3.40 -1.60
CA LEU A 196 7.77 2.06 -1.13
C LEU A 196 8.37 1.19 -2.23
N LEU A 197 7.82 1.28 -3.45
CA LEU A 197 8.37 0.58 -4.61
C LEU A 197 9.76 1.14 -4.98
N GLY A 198 9.95 2.45 -4.82
CA GLY A 198 11.22 3.16 -4.98
C GLY A 198 12.29 2.65 -4.02
N PHE A 199 11.92 2.46 -2.76
CA PHE A 199 12.82 1.87 -1.75
C PHE A 199 13.33 0.49 -2.19
N LEU A 200 12.44 -0.41 -2.65
CA LEU A 200 12.86 -1.73 -3.12
C LEU A 200 13.76 -1.65 -4.36
N ALA A 201 13.41 -0.80 -5.33
CA ALA A 201 14.20 -0.61 -6.55
C ALA A 201 15.60 -0.06 -6.27
N GLN A 202 15.75 0.84 -5.29
CA GLN A 202 17.05 1.38 -4.85
C GLN A 202 17.98 0.31 -4.26
N HIS A 203 17.40 -0.79 -3.76
CA HIS A 203 18.14 -1.94 -3.23
C HIS A 203 18.43 -3.01 -4.30
N ASP A 204 18.34 -2.64 -5.58
CA ASP A 204 18.50 -3.54 -6.74
C ASP A 204 17.55 -4.75 -6.72
N LEU A 205 16.43 -4.66 -6.00
CA LEU A 205 15.43 -5.72 -5.93
C LEU A 205 14.54 -5.66 -7.18
N GLN A 206 14.58 -6.72 -7.99
CA GLN A 206 13.89 -6.77 -9.28
C GLN A 206 12.37 -6.89 -9.10
N LEU A 207 11.64 -5.80 -9.32
CA LEU A 207 10.18 -5.85 -9.27
C LEU A 207 9.61 -6.66 -10.45
N PRO A 208 8.50 -7.40 -10.24
CA PRO A 208 7.79 -8.11 -11.31
C PRO A 208 6.95 -7.12 -12.15
N VAL A 209 7.62 -6.20 -12.85
CA VAL A 209 7.02 -5.04 -13.53
C VAL A 209 5.85 -5.41 -14.43
N ARG A 210 6.01 -6.45 -15.27
CA ARG A 210 4.95 -6.83 -16.22
C ARG A 210 3.64 -7.17 -15.51
N SER A 211 3.72 -7.98 -14.45
CA SER A 211 2.55 -8.35 -13.66
C SER A 211 1.97 -7.17 -12.90
N LEU A 212 2.81 -6.28 -12.37
CA LEU A 212 2.34 -5.08 -11.66
C LEU A 212 1.68 -4.07 -12.61
N VAL A 213 2.18 -3.93 -13.84
CA VAL A 213 1.61 -3.07 -14.88
C VAL A 213 0.21 -3.53 -15.26
N ASP A 214 -0.03 -4.84 -15.39
CA ASP A 214 -1.37 -5.37 -15.71
C ASP A 214 -2.44 -4.87 -14.72
N TYR A 215 -2.09 -4.74 -13.43
CA TYR A 215 -2.98 -4.16 -12.42
C TYR A 215 -3.02 -2.63 -12.46
N ALA A 216 -1.88 -1.99 -12.74
CA ALA A 216 -1.72 -0.54 -12.68
C ALA A 216 -2.51 0.19 -13.78
N LEU A 217 -2.58 -0.38 -14.99
CA LEU A 217 -3.19 0.26 -16.16
C LEU A 217 -4.65 0.70 -15.90
N GLY A 218 -5.42 -0.13 -15.21
CA GLY A 218 -6.84 0.14 -14.97
C GLY A 218 -7.17 0.90 -13.68
N VAL A 219 -6.25 0.96 -12.73
CA VAL A 219 -6.59 1.42 -11.36
C VAL A 219 -5.64 2.48 -10.81
N SER A 220 -4.35 2.46 -11.18
CA SER A 220 -3.33 3.34 -10.61
C SER A 220 -3.19 4.68 -11.35
N THR A 221 -2.34 5.56 -10.84
CA THR A 221 -2.06 6.87 -11.46
C THR A 221 -1.01 6.79 -12.58
N PRO A 222 -0.97 7.77 -13.51
CA PRO A 222 0.08 7.85 -14.52
C PRO A 222 1.49 7.82 -13.93
N GLU A 223 1.72 8.50 -12.81
CA GLU A 223 3.03 8.55 -12.14
C GLU A 223 3.47 7.17 -11.63
N THR A 224 2.52 6.37 -11.14
CA THR A 224 2.80 5.00 -10.68
C THR A 224 3.19 4.09 -11.86
N VAL A 225 2.48 4.21 -12.98
CA VAL A 225 2.79 3.46 -14.20
C VAL A 225 4.15 3.89 -14.77
N GLU A 226 4.42 5.19 -14.83
CA GLU A 226 5.70 5.72 -15.26
C GLU A 226 6.84 5.22 -14.37
N PHE A 227 6.66 5.26 -13.05
CA PHE A 227 7.64 4.74 -12.10
C PHE A 227 7.97 3.26 -12.38
N LEU A 228 6.95 2.40 -12.56
CA LEU A 228 7.17 0.97 -12.81
C LEU A 228 7.98 0.70 -14.08
N VAL A 229 7.69 1.45 -15.15
CA VAL A 229 8.37 1.33 -16.45
C VAL A 229 9.82 1.83 -16.38
N THR A 230 10.04 2.93 -15.66
CA THR A 230 11.35 3.63 -15.63
C THR A 230 12.31 3.07 -14.58
N HIS A 231 11.79 2.64 -13.43
CA HIS A 231 12.60 2.25 -12.26
C HIS A 231 12.35 0.83 -11.78
N GLY A 232 11.22 0.21 -12.16
CA GLY A 232 10.86 -1.10 -11.62
C GLY A 232 11.60 -2.27 -12.26
N ALA A 233 12.09 -2.10 -13.49
CA ALA A 233 12.68 -3.20 -14.24
C ALA A 233 14.20 -3.16 -14.18
N GLY A 234 14.81 -4.25 -13.69
CA GLY A 234 16.23 -4.49 -13.93
C GLY A 234 16.52 -4.54 -15.44
N HIS A 235 17.75 -4.22 -15.85
CA HIS A 235 18.16 -4.05 -17.26
C HIS A 235 17.77 -5.17 -18.23
N ARG A 236 17.43 -6.38 -17.74
CA ARG A 236 17.06 -7.53 -18.57
C ARG A 236 15.57 -7.66 -18.87
N ASN A 237 14.70 -7.03 -18.08
CA ASN A 237 13.24 -7.14 -18.18
C ASN A 237 12.56 -5.76 -18.34
N ALA A 238 13.30 -4.77 -18.85
CA ALA A 238 12.78 -3.43 -19.08
C ALA A 238 11.62 -3.46 -20.08
N LEU A 239 10.46 -2.98 -19.64
CA LEU A 239 9.29 -2.84 -20.48
C LEU A 239 9.44 -1.53 -21.27
N SER A 240 9.41 -1.59 -22.60
CA SER A 240 9.51 -0.36 -23.40
C SER A 240 8.18 0.39 -23.39
N TRP A 241 8.21 1.69 -23.67
CA TRP A 241 6.98 2.47 -23.87
C TRP A 241 6.14 1.95 -25.04
N SER A 242 6.78 1.33 -26.03
CA SER A 242 6.08 0.65 -27.13
C SER A 242 5.30 -0.58 -26.64
N ASP A 243 5.91 -1.41 -25.79
CA ASP A 243 5.25 -2.56 -25.17
C ASP A 243 4.08 -2.11 -24.28
N MET A 244 4.30 -1.05 -23.50
CA MET A 244 3.27 -0.42 -22.66
C MET A 244 2.07 0.05 -23.49
N LEU A 245 2.32 0.72 -24.62
CA LEU A 245 1.25 1.18 -25.49
C LEU A 245 0.44 0.01 -26.07
N LEU A 246 1.11 -1.06 -26.48
CA LEU A 246 0.41 -2.26 -26.98
C LEU A 246 -0.42 -2.94 -25.88
N MET A 247 0.12 -3.08 -24.67
CA MET A 247 -0.62 -3.61 -23.51
C MET A 247 -1.87 -2.76 -23.22
N ALA A 248 -1.70 -1.43 -23.16
CA ALA A 248 -2.77 -0.46 -22.94
C ALA A 248 -3.85 -0.47 -24.03
N CYS A 249 -3.48 -0.79 -25.28
CA CYS A 249 -4.42 -0.98 -26.39
C CYS A 249 -5.19 -2.31 -26.33
N THR A 250 -4.64 -3.34 -25.67
CA THR A 250 -5.33 -4.62 -25.47
C THR A 250 -6.21 -4.64 -24.22
N GLU A 251 -5.84 -3.86 -23.21
CA GLU A 251 -6.49 -3.84 -21.91
C GLU A 251 -7.62 -2.82 -21.88
N ALA A 252 -8.86 -3.32 -21.93
CA ALA A 252 -10.06 -2.51 -21.96
C ALA A 252 -10.18 -1.60 -20.73
N SER A 253 -9.78 -2.09 -19.56
CA SER A 253 -9.89 -1.34 -18.31
C SER A 253 -8.90 -0.17 -18.21
N THR A 254 -7.93 -0.04 -19.13
CA THR A 254 -6.92 1.01 -19.08
C THR A 254 -7.54 2.40 -18.96
N ARG A 255 -7.16 3.13 -17.92
CA ARG A 255 -7.63 4.49 -17.68
C ARG A 255 -7.16 5.45 -18.78
N ILE A 256 -8.01 6.42 -19.11
CA ILE A 256 -7.76 7.35 -20.22
C ILE A 256 -6.56 8.27 -19.97
N ASP A 257 -6.37 8.75 -18.74
CA ASP A 257 -5.23 9.59 -18.35
C ASP A 257 -3.90 8.82 -18.38
N VAL A 258 -3.90 7.55 -17.93
CA VAL A 258 -2.75 6.65 -18.06
C VAL A 258 -2.43 6.39 -19.53
N PHE A 259 -3.45 6.13 -20.35
CA PHE A 259 -3.29 5.94 -21.79
C PHE A 259 -2.68 7.16 -22.47
N GLU A 260 -3.17 8.37 -22.16
CA GLU A 260 -2.63 9.63 -22.67
C GLU A 260 -1.16 9.84 -22.34
N MET A 261 -0.77 9.56 -21.09
CA MET A 261 0.63 9.60 -20.67
C MET A 261 1.49 8.61 -21.46
N ILE A 262 1.05 7.35 -21.63
CA ILE A 262 1.80 6.34 -22.38
C ILE A 262 1.99 6.77 -23.83
N VAL A 263 0.95 7.29 -24.48
CA VAL A 263 1.02 7.81 -25.85
C VAL A 263 2.05 8.92 -25.97
N GLY A 264 2.04 9.90 -25.05
CA GLY A 264 3.00 11.01 -25.05
C GLY A 264 4.46 10.62 -24.80
N LYS A 265 4.72 9.42 -24.27
CA LYS A 265 6.06 8.86 -24.04
C LYS A 265 6.53 7.90 -25.15
N THR A 266 5.64 7.53 -26.07
CA THR A 266 5.92 6.54 -27.11
C THR A 266 6.37 7.21 -28.40
N GLU A 267 7.27 6.56 -29.15
CA GLU A 267 7.71 7.08 -30.45
C GLU A 267 6.52 7.19 -31.44
N PRO A 268 6.38 8.32 -32.19
CA PRO A 268 5.23 8.57 -33.06
C PRO A 268 4.97 7.44 -34.07
N ASN A 269 6.01 6.88 -34.67
CA ASN A 269 5.93 5.76 -35.63
C ASN A 269 5.19 4.52 -35.08
N ILE A 270 5.36 4.19 -33.79
CA ILE A 270 4.74 3.02 -33.14
C ILE A 270 3.25 3.28 -32.85
N VAL A 271 2.92 4.50 -32.43
CA VAL A 271 1.56 4.95 -32.14
C VAL A 271 0.62 4.69 -33.33
N TRP A 272 1.08 4.99 -34.56
CA TRP A 272 0.23 4.93 -35.74
C TRP A 272 0.17 3.58 -36.44
N THR A 273 1.22 2.77 -36.31
CA THR A 273 1.33 1.48 -36.99
C THR A 273 0.61 0.39 -36.21
N PHE A 274 1.20 0.01 -35.09
CA PHE A 274 0.82 -1.17 -34.33
C PHE A 274 -0.26 -0.84 -33.31
N ALA A 275 -0.16 0.28 -32.60
CA ALA A 275 -1.09 0.61 -31.52
C ALA A 275 -2.51 0.91 -32.02
N ALA A 276 -2.67 1.74 -33.05
CA ALA A 276 -3.99 2.03 -33.63
C ALA A 276 -4.69 0.77 -34.19
N SER A 277 -3.94 -0.10 -34.88
CA SER A 277 -4.46 -1.38 -35.39
C SER A 277 -4.81 -2.34 -34.23
N CYS A 278 -4.00 -2.36 -33.17
CA CYS A 278 -4.24 -3.16 -31.98
C CYS A 278 -5.51 -2.70 -31.27
N LEU A 279 -5.62 -1.40 -30.97
CA LEU A 279 -6.80 -0.82 -30.35
C LEU A 279 -8.08 -1.11 -31.16
N ALA A 280 -8.01 -1.01 -32.51
CA ALA A 280 -9.14 -1.32 -33.38
C ALA A 280 -9.57 -2.78 -33.27
N SER A 281 -8.60 -3.69 -33.14
CA SER A 281 -8.84 -5.12 -32.97
C SER A 281 -9.44 -5.47 -31.60
N HIS A 282 -9.34 -4.59 -30.60
CA HIS A 282 -9.85 -4.80 -29.24
C HIS A 282 -11.02 -3.88 -28.84
N ALA A 283 -11.36 -2.89 -29.67
CA ALA A 283 -12.34 -1.83 -29.38
C ALA A 283 -13.75 -2.31 -28.98
N MET A 284 -14.16 -3.51 -29.35
CA MET A 284 -15.49 -4.05 -28.97
C MET A 284 -15.63 -4.39 -27.49
N LEU A 285 -14.51 -4.57 -26.79
CA LEU A 285 -14.47 -4.93 -25.37
C LEU A 285 -14.14 -3.71 -24.50
N ASP A 286 -13.98 -2.53 -25.10
CA ASP A 286 -13.45 -1.32 -24.47
C ASP A 286 -14.37 -0.12 -24.74
N ASP A 287 -15.22 0.21 -23.76
CA ASP A 287 -16.12 1.38 -23.81
C ASP A 287 -15.36 2.72 -23.93
N GLY A 288 -14.07 2.72 -23.56
CA GLY A 288 -13.15 3.85 -23.67
C GLY A 288 -12.38 3.92 -24.98
N ALA A 289 -12.52 2.94 -25.88
CA ALA A 289 -11.71 2.81 -27.09
C ALA A 289 -11.72 4.10 -27.93
N TYR A 290 -12.87 4.76 -28.05
CA TYR A 290 -12.99 6.00 -28.81
C TYR A 290 -12.14 7.15 -28.26
N LYS A 291 -12.12 7.33 -26.93
CA LYS A 291 -11.28 8.36 -26.30
C LYS A 291 -9.80 8.03 -26.51
N LYS A 292 -9.43 6.75 -26.37
CA LYS A 292 -8.08 6.26 -26.68
C LYS A 292 -7.70 6.55 -28.14
N PHE A 293 -8.59 6.34 -29.11
CA PHE A 293 -8.38 6.73 -30.51
C PHE A 293 -8.18 8.23 -30.70
N SER A 294 -8.97 9.05 -30.00
CA SER A 294 -8.83 10.51 -30.07
C SER A 294 -7.51 11.00 -29.49
N ILE A 295 -6.98 10.31 -28.47
CA ILE A 295 -5.65 10.57 -27.91
C ILE A 295 -4.55 10.16 -28.87
N LEU A 296 -4.63 8.97 -29.48
CA LEU A 296 -3.69 8.59 -30.54
C LEU A 296 -3.70 9.70 -31.61
N ARG A 297 -4.89 10.13 -32.05
CA ARG A 297 -5.11 11.19 -33.04
C ARG A 297 -4.38 12.51 -32.75
N SER A 298 -4.38 12.96 -31.50
CA SER A 298 -3.82 14.26 -31.13
C SER A 298 -2.29 14.27 -31.11
N HIS A 299 -1.63 13.11 -31.25
CA HIS A 299 -0.18 13.03 -31.23
C HIS A 299 0.44 13.70 -32.49
N PRO A 300 1.52 14.49 -32.35
CA PRO A 300 2.24 15.06 -33.50
C PRO A 300 2.66 13.96 -34.50
N GLU A 301 2.68 14.31 -35.79
CA GLU A 301 3.00 13.41 -36.91
C GLU A 301 1.92 12.36 -37.25
N ALA A 302 0.68 12.61 -36.83
CA ALA A 302 -0.56 11.89 -37.17
C ALA A 302 -0.95 11.87 -38.67
N THR A 303 -0.02 11.59 -39.57
CA THR A 303 -0.30 11.47 -41.03
C THR A 303 -0.36 10.02 -41.50
N ALA A 304 -0.09 9.06 -40.60
CA ALA A 304 0.17 7.65 -40.90
C ALA A 304 -0.97 6.68 -40.53
N TRP A 305 -2.19 7.16 -40.34
CA TRP A 305 -3.38 6.36 -39.99
C TRP A 305 -3.95 5.56 -41.17
N ILE A 306 -3.34 5.70 -42.35
CA ILE A 306 -3.58 4.92 -43.56
C ILE A 306 -2.73 3.64 -43.62
N ILE A 307 -1.87 3.42 -42.61
CA ILE A 307 -1.02 2.24 -42.55
C ILE A 307 -1.90 0.99 -42.41
N ARG A 308 -1.63 0.02 -43.28
CA ARG A 308 -2.30 -1.26 -43.28
C ARG A 308 -1.58 -2.21 -42.33
N SER A 309 -2.35 -2.89 -41.50
CA SER A 309 -1.91 -4.05 -40.70
C SER A 309 -1.34 -5.15 -41.59
N VAL A 310 -0.71 -6.18 -40.99
CA VAL A 310 -0.26 -7.41 -41.70
C VAL A 310 -1.41 -8.08 -42.47
N ARG A 311 -2.67 -7.87 -42.04
CA ARG A 311 -3.88 -8.36 -42.71
C ARG A 311 -4.36 -7.44 -43.85
N GLY A 312 -3.59 -6.42 -44.21
CA GLY A 312 -3.91 -5.48 -45.29
C GLY A 312 -4.98 -4.45 -44.94
N ARG A 313 -5.38 -4.32 -43.67
CA ARG A 313 -6.48 -3.44 -43.24
C ARG A 313 -5.99 -2.22 -42.46
N THR A 314 -6.61 -1.07 -42.67
CA THR A 314 -6.38 0.13 -41.85
C THR A 314 -7.15 0.04 -40.52
N PRO A 315 -6.73 0.77 -39.48
CA PRO A 315 -7.43 0.81 -38.19
C PRO A 315 -8.91 1.20 -38.34
N ILE A 316 -9.22 2.16 -39.23
CA ILE A 316 -10.59 2.59 -39.49
C ILE A 316 -11.40 1.44 -40.09
N GLN A 317 -10.88 0.74 -41.11
CA GLN A 317 -11.56 -0.43 -41.68
C GLN A 317 -11.89 -1.49 -40.62
N GLN A 318 -10.97 -1.75 -39.69
CA GLN A 318 -11.19 -2.72 -38.61
C GLN A 318 -12.27 -2.27 -37.60
N LEU A 319 -12.32 -0.98 -37.27
CA LEU A 319 -13.39 -0.41 -36.44
C LEU A 319 -14.75 -0.49 -37.13
N CYS A 320 -14.78 -0.23 -38.44
CA CYS A 320 -15.97 -0.26 -39.27
C CYS A 320 -16.51 -1.67 -39.52
N GLU A 321 -15.75 -2.74 -39.30
CA GLU A 321 -16.30 -4.10 -39.34
C GLU A 321 -17.19 -4.44 -38.13
N ARG A 322 -17.10 -3.63 -37.08
CA ARG A 322 -17.67 -3.91 -35.75
C ARG A 322 -18.72 -2.87 -35.34
N LEU A 323 -19.45 -2.35 -36.32
CA LEU A 323 -20.37 -1.21 -36.22
C LEU A 323 -21.47 -1.42 -35.18
N THR A 324 -21.43 -0.58 -34.14
CA THR A 324 -22.63 -0.19 -33.36
C THR A 324 -23.06 1.20 -33.82
N TYR A 325 -24.33 1.58 -33.59
CA TYR A 325 -24.82 2.92 -33.95
C TYR A 325 -24.02 4.04 -33.24
N GLU A 326 -23.62 3.81 -32.00
CA GLU A 326 -22.77 4.72 -31.22
C GLU A 326 -21.39 4.87 -31.86
N ASN A 327 -20.79 3.78 -32.37
CA ASN A 327 -19.48 3.86 -33.05
C ASN A 327 -19.51 4.75 -34.30
N ILE A 328 -20.64 4.83 -35.02
CA ILE A 328 -20.73 5.58 -36.28
C ILE A 328 -20.65 7.10 -36.09
N THR A 329 -21.38 7.65 -35.11
CA THR A 329 -21.38 9.09 -34.84
C THR A 329 -20.01 9.57 -34.38
N TYR A 330 -19.34 8.76 -33.57
CA TYR A 330 -17.99 9.01 -33.07
C TYR A 330 -16.91 8.86 -34.15
N LEU A 331 -17.02 7.90 -35.07
CA LEU A 331 -16.05 7.71 -36.16
C LEU A 331 -16.19 8.73 -37.30
N SER A 332 -17.28 9.50 -37.36
CA SER A 332 -17.56 10.43 -38.46
C SER A 332 -16.45 11.47 -38.74
N PRO A 333 -15.75 12.06 -37.76
CA PRO A 333 -14.63 12.97 -38.05
C PRO A 333 -13.44 12.23 -38.66
N PHE A 334 -13.18 10.99 -38.25
CA PHE A 334 -12.08 10.17 -38.74
C PHE A 334 -12.29 9.74 -40.19
N ILE A 335 -13.54 9.45 -40.56
CA ILE A 335 -13.90 9.06 -41.92
C ILE A 335 -13.76 10.25 -42.87
N ARG A 336 -14.18 11.46 -42.46
CA ARG A 336 -14.04 12.67 -43.28
C ARG A 336 -12.59 12.96 -43.63
N ASP A 337 -11.71 12.94 -42.63
CA ASP A 337 -10.30 13.13 -42.91
C ASP A 337 -9.79 12.02 -43.86
N TYR A 338 -10.22 10.76 -43.69
CA TYR A 338 -9.75 9.62 -44.50
C TYR A 338 -10.03 9.80 -45.99
N ILE A 339 -11.16 10.44 -46.29
CA ILE A 339 -11.53 10.86 -47.64
C ILE A 339 -10.66 12.03 -48.09
N ASP A 340 -10.43 13.03 -47.24
CA ASP A 340 -9.59 14.20 -47.55
C ASP A 340 -8.14 13.80 -47.88
N LEU A 341 -7.65 12.71 -47.28
CA LEU A 341 -6.35 12.10 -47.62
C LEU A 341 -6.36 11.25 -48.90
N GLY A 342 -7.49 11.11 -49.59
CA GLY A 342 -7.61 10.42 -50.87
C GLY A 342 -7.59 8.89 -50.77
N VAL A 343 -7.91 8.31 -49.61
CA VAL A 343 -7.88 6.86 -49.43
C VAL A 343 -9.19 6.25 -49.92
N SER A 344 -9.08 5.20 -50.74
CA SER A 344 -10.23 4.47 -51.28
C SER A 344 -11.12 3.90 -50.17
N THR A 345 -12.42 4.18 -50.29
CA THR A 345 -13.50 3.68 -49.41
C THR A 345 -14.13 2.38 -49.93
N THR A 346 -13.59 1.78 -50.99
CA THR A 346 -14.18 0.65 -51.72
C THR A 346 -14.38 -0.61 -50.86
N ASP A 347 -13.59 -0.76 -49.78
CA ASP A 347 -13.69 -1.87 -48.83
C ASP A 347 -14.42 -1.48 -47.53
N MET A 348 -15.02 -0.28 -47.44
CA MET A 348 -15.78 0.14 -46.25
C MET A 348 -17.23 -0.37 -46.30
N PRO A 349 -17.85 -0.65 -45.13
CA PRO A 349 -19.27 -0.95 -45.06
C PRO A 349 -20.12 0.15 -45.72
N GLY A 350 -21.13 -0.22 -46.51
CA GLY A 350 -21.93 0.73 -47.30
C GLY A 350 -22.65 1.83 -46.48
N ILE A 351 -22.85 1.65 -45.17
CA ILE A 351 -23.38 2.71 -44.29
C ILE A 351 -22.42 3.90 -44.14
N LEU A 352 -21.11 3.67 -44.29
CA LEU A 352 -20.08 4.70 -44.24
C LEU A 352 -19.88 5.38 -45.58
N GLU A 353 -20.01 4.63 -46.68
CA GLU A 353 -20.04 5.19 -48.03
C GLU A 353 -21.11 6.28 -48.18
N MET A 354 -22.28 6.10 -47.54
CA MET A 354 -23.34 7.12 -47.46
C MET A 354 -22.99 8.35 -46.60
N LEU A 355 -22.10 8.21 -45.61
CA LEU A 355 -21.62 9.34 -44.79
C LEU A 355 -20.47 10.12 -45.47
N CYS A 356 -19.92 9.56 -46.54
CA CYS A 356 -18.84 10.13 -47.35
C CYS A 356 -19.35 10.97 -48.55
N GLN A 357 -20.66 10.92 -48.83
CA GLN A 357 -21.38 11.72 -49.85
C GLN A 357 -21.98 12.96 -49.21
#